data_AF-A0A5S3RSG1-F1
#
_entry.id   AF-A0A5S3RSG1-F1
#
_cell.length_a   1.000
_cell.length_b   1.000
_cell.length_c   1.000
_cell.angle_alpha   90.00
_cell.angle_beta   90.00
_cell.angle_gamma   90.00
#
_symmetry.space_group_name_H-M   'P 1'
#
loop_
_entity.id
_entity.type
_entity.pdbx_description
1 polymer ?
#
loop_
_entity_poly.entity_id
_entity_poly.type
_entity_poly.pdbx_seq_one_letter_code
_entity_poly.pdbx_strand_id
1 'polypeptide(L)'
;MGKLAFYLWSTFLMPINKGSVAIVIATIAIAISCYGTFFAKHVVTPHAKQNAIHQNGSEIVVTNIPLNNDYNELSIDLLNKKITALQLQLANLQMQNPAFEEATNHDEFKELVITVLNEKDQQEAEKMRKSNPLYDFYADLPEDYDLRLKSEPAYAENMAVQLRQQILDQNASDINRLAALAQLQMNLYILNQANIPEYDYEVFKNVLDLADNSHDDKFKIQAIEITTQSPVLDYRLTERFTALLEQDSNEYIRRLAGQGLVTQFYQAQSERSDYSQQIAQHILSLYQDSADDNVYSVLNEMIGNENMLAELQKYADGGS
;
A
#
# COMPACT_ATOMS: atom_id res chain seq x y z
N MET A 1 -30.88 26.19 55.47
CA MET A 1 -30.67 24.79 55.05
C MET A 1 -29.50 24.78 54.09
N GLY A 2 -28.43 24.07 54.43
CA GLY A 2 -27.21 24.03 53.63
C GLY A 2 -26.43 22.73 53.83
N LYS A 3 -25.45 22.54 52.94
CA LYS A 3 -24.34 21.57 52.90
C LYS A 3 -24.62 20.14 52.39
N LEU A 4 -23.80 19.77 51.39
CA LEU A 4 -23.10 18.49 51.11
C LEU A 4 -22.28 18.76 49.82
N ALA A 5 -20.97 19.06 49.77
CA ALA A 5 -19.74 18.36 50.18
C ALA A 5 -19.70 16.88 49.75
N PHE A 6 -19.05 16.47 48.64
CA PHE A 6 -17.60 16.25 48.33
C PHE A 6 -17.12 14.81 48.59
N TYR A 7 -16.28 14.31 47.66
CA TYR A 7 -15.57 13.01 47.55
C TYR A 7 -16.36 11.87 46.87
N LEU A 8 -15.83 11.06 45.93
CA LEU A 8 -14.45 10.62 45.68
C LEU A 8 -14.26 10.15 44.22
N TRP A 9 -13.00 10.25 43.78
CA TRP A 9 -12.41 9.83 42.51
C TRP A 9 -11.82 8.41 42.67
N SER A 10 -12.07 7.49 41.73
CA SER A 10 -11.23 6.31 41.43
C SER A 10 -11.73 5.63 40.15
N THR A 11 -11.12 5.93 38.99
CA THR A 11 -10.17 5.04 38.28
C THR A 11 -10.69 3.65 37.95
N PHE A 12 -11.09 3.44 36.69
CA PHE A 12 -10.79 2.21 35.96
C PHE A 12 -10.29 2.59 34.56
N LEU A 13 -9.00 2.94 34.51
CA LEU A 13 -8.21 2.89 33.30
C LEU A 13 -7.93 1.39 33.08
N MET A 14 -8.61 0.75 32.13
CA MET A 14 -8.18 -0.55 31.62
C MET A 14 -7.29 -0.29 30.40
N PRO A 15 -6.07 -0.85 30.35
CA PRO A 15 -5.11 -0.56 29.30
C PRO A 15 -5.60 -1.14 27.97
N ILE A 16 -5.69 -0.28 26.95
CA ILE A 16 -5.76 -0.69 25.55
C ILE A 16 -4.56 -1.60 25.31
N ASN A 17 -4.82 -2.89 25.09
CA ASN A 17 -3.80 -3.90 24.96
C ASN A 17 -3.04 -3.68 23.64
N LYS A 18 -1.89 -3.01 23.74
CA LYS A 18 -0.97 -2.73 22.62
C LYS A 18 -0.46 -4.00 21.92
N GLY A 19 -0.65 -5.18 22.53
CA GLY A 19 -0.30 -6.47 21.95
C GLY A 19 -1.17 -6.90 20.76
N SER A 20 -2.46 -6.55 20.73
CA SER A 20 -3.36 -7.01 19.65
C SER A 20 -3.22 -6.21 18.36
N VAL A 21 -2.90 -4.91 18.47
CA VAL A 21 -2.67 -4.04 17.29
C VAL A 21 -1.31 -4.33 16.64
N ALA A 22 -0.31 -4.74 17.42
CA ALA A 22 1.01 -5.07 16.90
C ALA A 22 1.04 -6.35 16.04
N ILE A 23 0.15 -7.31 16.33
CA ILE A 23 0.06 -8.57 15.58
C ILE A 23 -0.52 -8.34 14.18
N VAL A 24 -1.50 -7.43 14.05
CA VAL A 24 -2.13 -7.10 12.75
C VAL A 24 -1.17 -6.35 11.82
N ILE A 25 -0.32 -5.48 12.37
CA ILE A 25 0.67 -4.73 11.57
C ILE A 25 1.85 -5.63 11.13
N ALA A 26 2.25 -6.60 11.96
CA ALA A 26 3.34 -7.52 11.62
C ALA A 26 3.00 -8.46 10.45
N THR A 27 1.72 -8.84 10.29
CA THR A 27 1.24 -9.65 9.16
C THR A 27 1.30 -8.91 7.81
N ILE A 28 1.16 -7.58 7.81
CA ILE A 28 1.22 -6.76 6.58
C ILE A 28 2.65 -6.74 6.00
N ALA A 29 3.68 -6.76 6.86
CA ALA A 29 5.08 -6.78 6.43
C ALA A 29 5.50 -8.13 5.78
N ILE A 30 4.83 -9.24 6.13
CA ILE A 30 5.10 -10.57 5.57
C ILE A 30 4.40 -10.75 4.22
N ALA A 31 3.21 -10.16 4.02
CA ALA A 31 2.49 -10.25 2.74
C ALA A 31 3.20 -9.49 1.59
N ILE A 32 3.82 -8.34 1.87
CA ILE A 32 4.56 -7.55 0.86
C ILE A 32 5.89 -8.23 0.46
N SER A 33 6.47 -9.05 1.35
CA SER A 33 7.76 -9.71 1.11
C SER A 33 7.65 -11.06 0.36
N CYS A 34 6.45 -11.62 0.18
CA CYS A 34 6.25 -12.86 -0.57
C CYS A 34 6.03 -12.67 -2.09
N TYR A 35 5.77 -11.45 -2.56
CA TYR A 35 5.58 -11.19 -4.00
C TYR A 35 6.90 -11.21 -4.80
N GLY A 36 8.06 -11.02 -4.16
CA GLY A 36 9.36 -10.89 -4.84
C GLY A 36 10.15 -12.19 -5.01
N THR A 37 9.88 -13.23 -4.21
CA THR A 37 10.76 -14.42 -4.12
C THR A 37 10.31 -15.61 -4.96
N PHE A 38 9.03 -15.68 -5.36
CA PHE A 38 8.49 -16.83 -6.09
C PHE A 38 8.58 -16.74 -7.63
N PHE A 39 8.89 -15.57 -8.20
CA PHE A 39 9.06 -15.40 -9.66
C PHE A 39 10.52 -15.45 -10.14
N ALA A 40 11.48 -15.70 -9.25
CA ALA A 40 12.86 -15.96 -9.63
C ALA A 40 13.00 -17.38 -10.19
N LYS A 41 12.78 -17.54 -11.50
CA LYS A 41 13.16 -18.75 -12.23
C LYS A 41 14.65 -19.03 -11.98
N HIS A 42 14.92 -20.14 -11.29
CA HIS A 42 16.24 -20.77 -11.28
C HIS A 42 16.70 -21.05 -12.72
N VAL A 43 17.80 -20.42 -13.14
CA VAL A 43 18.63 -20.93 -14.24
C VAL A 43 19.99 -21.27 -13.65
N VAL A 44 20.24 -22.58 -13.55
CA VAL A 44 21.56 -23.15 -13.24
C VAL A 44 22.45 -23.05 -14.49
N THR A 45 23.73 -22.81 -14.21
CA THR A 45 24.94 -22.50 -15.00
C THR A 45 25.41 -23.59 -16.00
N PRO A 46 26.66 -23.59 -16.53
CA PRO A 46 27.29 -22.69 -17.50
C PRO A 46 27.91 -23.47 -18.70
N HIS A 47 28.22 -22.82 -19.83
CA HIS A 47 29.27 -23.34 -20.72
C HIS A 47 30.14 -22.22 -21.30
N ALA A 48 31.37 -22.17 -20.79
CA ALA A 48 32.47 -21.42 -21.34
C ALA A 48 32.85 -21.94 -22.74
N LYS A 49 33.00 -21.04 -23.70
CA LYS A 49 33.92 -21.22 -24.83
C LYS A 49 34.65 -19.90 -25.08
N GLN A 50 35.92 -19.91 -24.68
CA GLN A 50 36.96 -19.04 -25.22
C GLN A 50 37.02 -19.22 -26.74
N ASN A 51 37.12 -18.13 -27.49
CA ASN A 51 37.85 -18.09 -28.75
C ASN A 51 38.54 -16.72 -28.82
N ALA A 52 39.86 -16.75 -28.69
CA ALA A 52 40.73 -15.68 -29.16
C ALA A 52 40.83 -15.74 -30.69
N ILE A 53 41.10 -14.60 -31.36
CA ILE A 53 42.23 -14.43 -32.31
C ILE A 53 42.19 -13.07 -33.09
N HIS A 54 43.29 -12.30 -32.93
CA HIS A 54 44.03 -11.36 -33.80
C HIS A 54 43.32 -10.16 -34.51
N GLN A 55 43.58 -8.90 -34.10
CA GLN A 55 44.68 -7.95 -34.43
C GLN A 55 44.53 -7.16 -35.75
N ASN A 56 44.32 -5.83 -35.67
CA ASN A 56 45.27 -4.80 -36.16
C ASN A 56 44.67 -3.38 -36.08
N GLY A 57 45.42 -2.43 -35.49
CA GLY A 57 45.23 -0.98 -35.66
C GLY A 57 45.13 -0.20 -34.36
N SER A 58 46.26 0.36 -33.92
CA SER A 58 46.44 1.50 -33.01
C SER A 58 45.30 1.86 -32.06
N GLU A 59 45.39 1.44 -30.79
CA GLU A 59 44.51 1.96 -29.75
C GLU A 59 45.27 2.18 -28.45
N ILE A 60 44.98 3.33 -27.86
CA ILE A 60 45.49 3.86 -26.60
C ILE A 60 45.35 2.79 -25.51
N VAL A 61 46.39 2.61 -24.70
CA VAL A 61 46.37 1.69 -23.56
C VAL A 61 45.32 2.14 -22.55
N VAL A 62 44.10 1.63 -22.69
CA VAL A 62 43.07 1.63 -21.67
C VAL A 62 43.38 0.44 -20.76
N THR A 63 43.91 0.70 -19.57
CA THR A 63 43.93 -0.30 -18.51
C THR A 63 42.49 -0.63 -18.11
N ASN A 64 41.93 -1.68 -18.72
CA ASN A 64 40.66 -2.26 -18.32
C ASN A 64 40.80 -2.80 -16.88
N ILE A 65 40.19 -2.11 -15.93
CA ILE A 65 39.91 -2.66 -14.60
C ILE A 65 38.74 -3.65 -14.78
N PRO A 66 38.84 -4.90 -14.32
CA PRO A 66 37.80 -5.89 -14.53
C PRO A 66 36.52 -5.49 -13.80
N LEU A 67 35.40 -5.45 -14.53
CA LEU A 67 34.07 -5.39 -13.95
C LEU A 67 33.80 -6.73 -13.24
N ASN A 68 33.69 -6.70 -11.91
CA ASN A 68 32.96 -7.73 -11.18
C ASN A 68 31.53 -7.22 -10.99
N ASN A 69 30.58 -7.93 -11.60
CA ASN A 69 29.16 -7.69 -11.48
C ASN A 69 28.68 -8.20 -10.12
N ASP A 70 28.56 -7.31 -9.13
CA ASP A 70 27.68 -7.52 -7.99
C ASP A 70 26.98 -6.20 -7.67
N TYR A 71 25.72 -6.13 -8.09
CA TYR A 71 24.81 -5.01 -7.86
C TYR A 71 24.24 -5.16 -6.45
N ASN A 72 24.61 -4.26 -5.52
CA ASN A 72 23.67 -3.56 -4.62
C ASN A 72 24.26 -2.65 -3.53
N GLU A 73 25.58 -2.43 -3.44
CA GLU A 73 26.11 -1.58 -2.32
C GLU A 73 27.13 -0.51 -2.72
N LEU A 74 27.26 -0.19 -4.02
CA LEU A 74 28.37 0.64 -4.52
C LEU A 74 27.96 1.88 -5.32
N SER A 75 26.69 2.27 -5.36
CA SER A 75 26.26 3.38 -6.23
C SER A 75 26.82 4.75 -5.82
N ILE A 76 26.81 5.10 -4.53
CA ILE A 76 27.31 6.41 -4.05
C ILE A 76 28.85 6.45 -4.06
N ASP A 77 29.50 5.37 -3.65
CA ASP A 77 30.96 5.33 -3.54
C ASP A 77 31.62 5.22 -4.94
N LEU A 78 30.97 4.54 -5.88
CA LEU A 78 31.35 4.56 -7.29
C LEU A 78 31.06 5.92 -7.94
N LEU A 79 29.94 6.58 -7.60
CA LEU A 79 29.69 7.96 -8.05
C LEU A 79 30.75 8.91 -7.52
N ASN A 80 31.07 8.85 -6.22
CA ASN A 80 32.09 9.69 -5.60
C ASN A 80 33.46 9.46 -6.26
N LYS A 81 33.85 8.20 -6.49
CA LYS A 81 35.10 7.88 -7.22
C LYS A 81 35.09 8.42 -8.64
N LYS A 82 33.97 8.35 -9.36
CA LYS A 82 33.82 8.95 -10.70
C LYS A 82 33.87 10.47 -10.65
N ILE A 83 33.24 11.11 -9.67
CA ILE A 83 33.27 12.57 -9.46
C ILE A 83 34.71 13.01 -9.17
N THR A 84 35.42 12.34 -8.27
CA THR A 84 36.82 12.67 -7.96
C THR A 84 37.73 12.46 -9.16
N ALA A 85 37.52 11.39 -9.94
CA ALA A 85 38.28 11.15 -11.18
C ALA A 85 38.02 12.23 -12.24
N LEU A 86 36.76 12.65 -12.40
CA LEU A 86 36.37 13.73 -13.31
C LEU A 86 36.92 15.09 -12.84
N GLN A 87 36.91 15.38 -11.53
CA GLN A 87 37.51 16.59 -10.96
C GLN A 87 39.03 16.64 -11.21
N LEU A 88 39.72 15.51 -11.09
CA LEU A 88 41.15 15.42 -11.32
C LEU A 88 41.50 15.55 -12.82
N GLN A 89 40.65 15.00 -13.69
CA GLN A 89 40.73 15.22 -15.14
C GLN A 89 40.45 16.69 -15.50
N LEU A 90 39.48 17.34 -14.85
CA LEU A 90 39.17 18.76 -15.04
C LEU A 90 40.33 19.66 -14.59
N ALA A 91 40.94 19.36 -13.44
CA ALA A 91 42.10 20.09 -12.94
C ALA A 91 43.31 19.98 -13.89
N ASN A 92 43.55 18.78 -14.45
CA ASN A 92 44.61 18.57 -15.44
C ASN A 92 44.33 19.27 -16.78
N LEU A 93 43.06 19.32 -17.21
CA LEU A 93 42.66 20.04 -18.42
C LEU A 93 42.74 21.56 -18.23
N GLN A 94 42.38 22.08 -17.05
CA GLN A 94 42.54 23.50 -16.68
C GLN A 94 44.02 23.90 -16.63
N MET A 95 44.91 23.03 -16.14
CA MET A 95 46.37 23.28 -16.17
C MET A 95 46.95 23.31 -17.58
N GLN A 96 46.38 22.57 -18.54
CA GLN A 96 46.86 22.52 -19.92
C GLN A 96 46.29 23.61 -20.83
N ASN A 97 45.22 24.30 -20.43
CA ASN A 97 44.58 25.32 -21.26
C ASN A 97 44.01 26.47 -20.41
N PRO A 98 44.78 27.54 -20.14
CA PRO A 98 44.35 28.65 -19.29
C PRO A 98 43.23 29.52 -19.90
N ALA A 99 42.77 29.21 -21.12
CA ALA A 99 41.57 29.82 -21.71
C ALA A 99 40.26 29.11 -21.30
N PHE A 100 40.32 28.05 -20.48
CA PHE A 100 39.15 27.27 -20.07
C PHE A 100 38.38 27.87 -18.88
N GLU A 101 38.88 28.96 -18.27
CA GLU A 101 38.16 29.68 -17.21
C GLU A 101 36.96 30.49 -17.72
N GLU A 102 36.92 30.85 -19.01
CA GLU A 102 35.82 31.67 -19.57
C GLU A 102 34.72 30.85 -20.26
N ALA A 103 34.86 29.52 -20.39
CA ALA A 103 33.90 28.68 -21.11
C ALA A 103 33.27 27.55 -20.28
N THR A 104 33.59 27.45 -18.98
CA THR A 104 32.85 26.55 -18.09
C THR A 104 31.66 27.32 -17.52
N ASN A 105 30.65 27.47 -18.35
CA ASN A 105 29.40 28.13 -18.01
C ASN A 105 28.77 27.35 -16.85
N HIS A 106 29.00 27.81 -15.62
CA HIS A 106 28.55 27.17 -14.39
C HIS A 106 27.02 26.95 -14.42
N ASP A 107 26.33 27.74 -15.24
CA ASP A 107 24.90 27.67 -15.48
C ASP A 107 24.52 26.53 -16.46
N GLU A 108 25.31 26.21 -17.49
CA GLU A 108 25.05 25.04 -18.36
C GLU A 108 25.24 23.73 -17.59
N PHE A 109 26.25 23.65 -16.70
CA PHE A 109 26.42 22.48 -15.84
C PHE A 109 25.28 22.34 -14.83
N LYS A 110 24.83 23.45 -14.21
CA LYS A 110 23.64 23.43 -13.34
C LYS A 110 22.38 23.03 -14.11
N GLU A 111 22.19 23.54 -15.31
CA GLU A 111 21.05 23.21 -16.17
C GLU A 111 21.08 21.74 -16.58
N LEU A 112 22.24 21.19 -16.91
CA LEU A 112 22.42 19.75 -17.19
C LEU A 112 22.11 18.90 -15.94
N VAL A 113 22.58 19.32 -14.76
CA VAL A 113 22.29 18.64 -13.50
C VAL A 113 20.80 18.68 -13.17
N ILE A 114 20.14 19.83 -13.33
CA ILE A 114 18.68 19.98 -13.15
C ILE A 114 17.94 19.11 -14.17
N THR A 115 18.39 19.06 -15.42
CA THR A 115 17.77 18.22 -16.46
C THR A 115 17.88 16.74 -16.11
N VAL A 116 19.05 16.28 -15.68
CA VAL A 116 19.25 14.88 -15.24
C VAL A 116 18.44 14.56 -13.99
N LEU A 117 18.33 15.49 -13.04
CA LEU A 117 17.46 15.35 -11.87
C LEU A 117 16.00 15.25 -12.28
N ASN A 118 15.51 16.14 -13.12
CA ASN A 118 14.13 16.11 -13.62
C ASN A 118 13.83 14.82 -14.41
N GLU A 119 14.76 14.37 -15.25
CA GLU A 119 14.60 13.11 -15.99
C GLU A 119 14.56 11.91 -15.05
N LYS A 120 15.41 11.91 -14.02
CA LYS A 120 15.38 10.88 -12.98
C LYS A 120 14.06 10.90 -12.21
N ASP A 121 13.60 12.07 -11.78
CA ASP A 121 12.36 12.22 -11.03
C ASP A 121 11.15 11.79 -11.87
N GLN A 122 11.14 12.10 -13.17
CA GLN A 122 10.12 11.60 -14.11
C GLN A 122 10.16 10.08 -14.24
N GLN A 123 11.34 9.48 -14.38
CA GLN A 123 11.48 8.01 -14.45
C GLN A 123 11.04 7.33 -13.15
N GLU A 124 11.33 7.93 -11.99
CA GLU A 124 10.87 7.42 -10.70
C GLU A 124 9.35 7.56 -10.57
N ALA A 125 8.77 8.72 -10.91
CA ALA A 125 7.33 8.92 -10.93
C ALA A 125 6.63 7.93 -11.87
N GLU A 126 7.15 7.68 -13.07
CA GLU A 126 6.60 6.68 -14.00
C GLU A 126 6.68 5.25 -13.44
N LYS A 127 7.77 4.89 -12.76
CA LYS A 127 7.87 3.59 -12.10
C LYS A 127 6.82 3.47 -11.00
N MET A 128 6.63 4.51 -10.20
CA MET A 128 5.63 4.52 -9.12
C MET A 128 4.21 4.45 -9.67
N ARG A 129 3.88 5.21 -10.73
CA ARG A 129 2.61 5.13 -11.46
C ARG A 129 2.32 3.73 -12.01
N LYS A 130 3.35 3.03 -12.51
CA LYS A 130 3.21 1.66 -13.02
C LYS A 130 2.95 0.64 -11.90
N SER A 131 3.49 0.88 -10.69
CA SER A 131 3.28 -0.01 -9.54
C SER A 131 2.00 0.28 -8.78
N ASN A 132 1.60 1.53 -8.65
CA ASN A 132 0.43 1.96 -7.89
C ASN A 132 -0.45 2.86 -8.77
N PRO A 133 -1.68 2.42 -9.12
CA PRO A 133 -2.59 3.20 -9.95
C PRO A 133 -3.05 4.49 -9.26
N LEU A 134 -2.93 4.58 -7.93
CA LEU A 134 -3.28 5.75 -7.12
C LEU A 134 -2.10 6.68 -6.84
N TYR A 135 -0.91 6.45 -7.41
CA TYR A 135 0.27 7.29 -7.11
C TYR A 135 0.03 8.77 -7.37
N ASP A 136 -0.54 9.11 -8.54
CA ASP A 136 -0.79 10.50 -8.94
C ASP A 136 -1.71 11.21 -7.97
N PHE A 137 -2.70 10.48 -7.48
CA PHE A 137 -3.64 11.00 -6.51
C PHE A 137 -2.94 11.48 -5.22
N TYR A 138 -2.00 10.70 -4.67
CA TYR A 138 -1.29 11.10 -3.46
C TYR A 138 -0.26 12.20 -3.71
N ALA A 139 0.35 12.21 -4.89
CA ALA A 139 1.35 13.22 -5.27
C ALA A 139 0.73 14.60 -5.48
N ASP A 140 -0.53 14.67 -5.91
CA ASP A 140 -1.23 15.91 -6.25
C ASP A 140 -1.91 16.60 -5.05
N LEU A 141 -1.81 16.03 -3.84
CA LEU A 141 -2.39 16.64 -2.64
C LEU A 141 -1.64 17.93 -2.24
N PRO A 142 -2.36 18.99 -1.83
CA PRO A 142 -1.73 20.21 -1.32
C PRO A 142 -0.83 19.96 -0.11
N GLU A 143 0.30 20.66 0.01
CA GLU A 143 1.24 20.51 1.13
C GLU A 143 0.59 20.80 2.49
N ASP A 144 -0.37 21.72 2.54
CA ASP A 144 -1.10 22.11 3.75
C ASP A 144 -2.37 21.29 4.00
N TYR A 145 -2.62 20.23 3.20
CA TYR A 145 -3.85 19.45 3.25
C TYR A 145 -4.14 18.90 4.64
N ASP A 146 -3.16 18.23 5.27
CA ASP A 146 -3.30 17.65 6.61
C ASP A 146 -3.62 18.72 7.67
N LEU A 147 -2.92 19.86 7.59
CA LEU A 147 -3.11 20.97 8.51
C LEU A 147 -4.51 21.56 8.37
N ARG A 148 -4.93 21.85 7.14
CA ARG A 148 -6.25 22.43 6.84
C ARG A 148 -7.38 21.48 7.23
N LEU A 149 -7.24 20.19 6.94
CA LEU A 149 -8.23 19.19 7.33
C LEU A 149 -8.43 19.17 8.85
N LYS A 150 -7.34 19.24 9.63
CA LYS A 150 -7.38 19.28 11.09
C LYS A 150 -7.84 20.62 11.67
N SER A 151 -7.49 21.75 11.04
CA SER A 151 -7.74 23.08 11.61
C SER A 151 -9.07 23.70 11.19
N GLU A 152 -9.65 23.28 10.05
CA GLU A 152 -10.85 23.86 9.45
C GLU A 152 -11.98 22.83 9.34
N PRO A 153 -12.91 22.76 10.32
CA PRO A 153 -14.00 21.77 10.31
C PRO A 153 -14.89 21.85 9.06
N ALA A 154 -15.21 23.07 8.62
CA ALA A 154 -16.02 23.28 7.42
C ALA A 154 -15.31 22.79 6.14
N TYR A 155 -13.97 22.85 6.10
CA TYR A 155 -13.22 22.28 4.98
C TYR A 155 -13.30 20.76 5.01
N ALA A 156 -13.12 20.13 6.17
CA ALA A 156 -13.23 18.68 6.33
C ALA A 156 -14.62 18.14 5.94
N GLU A 157 -15.69 18.78 6.39
CA GLU A 157 -17.07 18.40 6.03
C GLU A 157 -17.32 18.54 4.52
N ASN A 158 -16.96 19.69 3.93
CA ASN A 158 -17.13 19.90 2.49
C ASN A 158 -16.32 18.91 1.66
N MET A 159 -15.10 18.59 2.11
CA MET A 159 -14.24 17.62 1.45
C MET A 159 -14.85 16.21 1.50
N ALA A 160 -15.36 15.77 2.65
CA ALA A 160 -16.03 14.48 2.78
C ALA A 160 -17.23 14.36 1.82
N VAL A 161 -18.06 15.41 1.74
CA VAL A 161 -19.23 15.45 0.83
C VAL A 161 -18.81 15.42 -0.64
N GLN A 162 -17.79 16.20 -1.02
CA GLN A 162 -17.27 16.23 -2.39
C GLN A 162 -16.71 14.88 -2.81
N LEU A 163 -15.89 14.25 -1.96
CA LEU A 163 -15.31 12.94 -2.23
C LEU A 163 -16.40 11.89 -2.38
N ARG A 164 -17.38 11.86 -1.49
CA ARG A 164 -18.52 10.95 -1.61
C ARG A 164 -19.28 11.16 -2.92
N GLN A 165 -19.55 12.40 -3.32
CA GLN A 165 -20.21 12.69 -4.60
C GLN A 165 -19.37 12.18 -5.78
N GLN A 166 -18.06 12.39 -5.74
CA GLN A 166 -17.14 11.91 -6.77
C GLN A 166 -17.11 10.39 -6.86
N ILE A 167 -17.14 9.66 -5.74
CA ILE A 167 -17.21 8.19 -5.73
C ILE A 167 -18.49 7.72 -6.43
N LEU A 168 -19.63 8.36 -6.13
CA LEU A 168 -20.93 7.96 -6.69
C LEU A 168 -21.20 8.46 -8.12
N ASP A 169 -20.38 9.37 -8.65
CA ASP A 169 -20.56 9.89 -10.00
C ASP A 169 -20.22 8.84 -11.05
N GLN A 170 -21.23 8.42 -11.81
CA GLN A 170 -21.08 7.43 -12.88
C GLN A 170 -20.28 7.96 -14.08
N ASN A 171 -20.11 9.28 -14.19
CA ASN A 171 -19.32 9.90 -15.26
C ASN A 171 -17.85 10.07 -14.90
N ALA A 172 -17.49 9.93 -13.61
CA ALA A 172 -16.11 9.95 -13.18
C ALA A 172 -15.41 8.65 -13.60
N SER A 173 -14.11 8.75 -13.91
CA SER A 173 -13.31 7.56 -14.22
C SER A 173 -13.22 6.64 -13.01
N ASP A 174 -13.11 5.34 -13.25
CA ASP A 174 -13.01 4.32 -12.21
C ASP A 174 -11.86 4.61 -11.24
N ILE A 175 -10.72 5.07 -11.79
CA ILE A 175 -9.55 5.45 -11.00
C ILE A 175 -9.80 6.67 -10.11
N ASN A 176 -10.55 7.67 -10.60
CA ASN A 176 -10.90 8.85 -9.81
C ASN A 176 -11.88 8.53 -8.69
N ARG A 177 -12.77 7.55 -8.91
CA ARG A 177 -13.71 7.06 -7.90
C ARG A 177 -12.98 6.27 -6.82
N LEU A 178 -12.04 5.41 -7.20
CA LEU A 178 -11.20 4.69 -6.25
C LEU A 178 -10.29 5.64 -5.45
N ALA A 179 -9.68 6.62 -6.12
CA ALA A 179 -8.87 7.65 -5.48
C ALA A 179 -9.66 8.47 -4.45
N ALA A 180 -10.90 8.85 -4.79
CA ALA A 180 -11.77 9.57 -3.87
C ALA A 180 -12.11 8.73 -2.62
N LEU A 181 -12.32 7.42 -2.77
CA LEU A 181 -12.51 6.52 -1.62
C LEU A 181 -11.24 6.43 -0.75
N ALA A 182 -10.07 6.29 -1.38
CA ALA A 182 -8.79 6.26 -0.68
C ALA A 182 -8.54 7.57 0.11
N GLN A 183 -8.87 8.72 -0.48
CA GLN A 183 -8.80 10.01 0.19
C GLN A 183 -9.75 10.09 1.37
N LEU A 184 -10.98 9.62 1.21
CA LEU A 184 -11.98 9.64 2.27
C LEU A 184 -11.52 8.77 3.47
N GLN A 185 -10.90 7.61 3.20
CA GLN A 185 -10.29 6.78 4.22
C GLN A 185 -9.08 7.47 4.88
N MET A 186 -8.22 8.13 4.10
CA MET A 186 -7.11 8.92 4.63
C MET A 186 -7.60 10.04 5.56
N ASN A 187 -8.69 10.71 5.20
CA ASN A 187 -9.27 11.79 5.99
C ASN A 187 -9.78 11.29 7.35
N LEU A 188 -10.41 10.13 7.40
CA LEU A 188 -10.78 9.47 8.66
C LEU A 188 -9.57 9.28 9.57
N TYR A 189 -8.45 8.78 9.03
CA TYR A 189 -7.22 8.57 9.79
C TYR A 189 -6.59 9.89 10.26
N ILE A 190 -6.50 10.90 9.40
CA ILE A 190 -5.96 12.23 9.73
C ILE A 190 -6.76 12.86 10.88
N LEU A 191 -8.09 12.79 10.80
CA LEU A 191 -8.99 13.36 11.79
C LEU A 191 -9.13 12.50 13.04
N ASN A 192 -8.55 11.29 13.04
CA ASN A 192 -8.71 10.29 14.09
C ASN A 192 -10.20 10.04 14.41
N GLN A 193 -11.02 9.96 13.36
CA GLN A 193 -12.45 9.68 13.45
C GLN A 193 -12.70 8.23 13.13
N ALA A 194 -13.52 7.57 13.96
CA ALA A 194 -13.93 6.19 13.73
C ALA A 194 -14.97 6.08 12.60
N ASN A 195 -15.78 7.11 12.39
CA ASN A 195 -16.85 7.13 11.40
C ASN A 195 -17.20 8.57 10.99
N ILE A 196 -17.53 8.76 9.71
CA ILE A 196 -18.16 9.97 9.16
C ILE A 196 -19.36 9.55 8.31
N PRO A 197 -20.47 10.33 8.29
CA PRO A 197 -21.68 9.97 7.55
C PRO A 197 -21.44 9.66 6.07
N GLU A 198 -20.46 10.33 5.46
CA GLU A 198 -20.14 10.18 4.05
C GLU A 198 -19.39 8.88 3.71
N TYR A 199 -18.84 8.21 4.72
CA TYR A 199 -18.13 6.94 4.61
C TYR A 199 -19.09 5.78 4.91
N ASP A 200 -20.05 5.60 4.01
CA ASP A 200 -21.16 4.65 4.13
C ASP A 200 -21.04 3.45 3.19
N TYR A 201 -21.95 2.47 3.32
CA TYR A 201 -21.98 1.29 2.46
C TYR A 201 -22.03 1.63 0.96
N GLU A 202 -22.71 2.70 0.54
CA GLU A 202 -22.90 3.00 -0.88
C GLU A 202 -21.59 3.38 -1.56
N VAL A 203 -20.66 4.04 -0.85
CA VAL A 203 -19.33 4.32 -1.41
C VAL A 203 -18.50 3.04 -1.59
N PHE A 204 -18.59 2.08 -0.67
CA PHE A 204 -17.90 0.78 -0.80
C PHE A 204 -18.50 -0.09 -1.89
N LYS A 205 -19.83 -0.20 -1.91
CA LYS A 205 -20.56 -0.92 -2.95
C LYS A 205 -20.16 -0.42 -4.33
N ASN A 206 -20.15 0.90 -4.51
CA ASN A 206 -19.83 1.52 -5.77
C ASN A 206 -18.42 1.13 -6.28
N VAL A 207 -17.42 1.11 -5.39
CA VAL A 207 -16.05 0.69 -5.73
C VAL A 207 -15.93 -0.82 -5.94
N LEU A 208 -16.66 -1.64 -5.16
CA LEU A 208 -16.73 -3.09 -5.40
C LEU A 208 -17.40 -3.41 -6.75
N ASP A 209 -18.45 -2.68 -7.12
CA ASP A 209 -19.10 -2.81 -8.44
C ASP A 209 -18.12 -2.44 -9.58
N LEU A 210 -17.23 -1.47 -9.37
CA LEU A 210 -16.15 -1.18 -10.33
C LEU A 210 -15.16 -2.33 -10.41
N ALA A 211 -14.75 -2.89 -9.27
CA ALA A 211 -13.81 -4.00 -9.22
C ALA A 211 -14.33 -5.23 -9.96
N ASP A 212 -15.62 -5.56 -9.81
CA ASP A 212 -16.26 -6.69 -10.48
C ASP A 212 -16.29 -6.55 -12.01
N ASN A 213 -16.42 -5.33 -12.51
CA ASN A 213 -16.52 -5.05 -13.95
C ASN A 213 -15.18 -4.69 -14.61
N SER A 214 -14.11 -4.54 -13.81
CA SER A 214 -12.80 -4.15 -14.31
C SER A 214 -12.08 -5.33 -14.98
N HIS A 215 -11.40 -5.03 -16.09
CA HIS A 215 -10.48 -5.94 -16.76
C HIS A 215 -9.02 -5.70 -16.34
N ASP A 216 -8.77 -4.68 -15.52
CA ASP A 216 -7.46 -4.39 -14.96
C ASP A 216 -7.34 -5.04 -13.59
N ASP A 217 -6.59 -6.13 -13.52
CA ASP A 217 -6.35 -6.88 -12.27
C ASP A 217 -5.72 -6.00 -11.18
N LYS A 218 -4.86 -5.03 -11.53
CA LYS A 218 -4.25 -4.14 -10.53
C LYS A 218 -5.28 -3.22 -9.92
N PHE A 219 -6.13 -2.64 -10.75
CA PHE A 219 -7.25 -1.82 -10.27
C PHE A 219 -8.18 -2.65 -9.39
N LYS A 220 -8.57 -3.84 -9.86
CA LYS A 220 -9.48 -4.74 -9.13
C LYS A 220 -8.90 -5.11 -7.75
N ILE A 221 -7.64 -5.51 -7.70
CA ILE A 221 -6.93 -5.80 -6.46
C ILE A 221 -6.94 -4.58 -5.53
N GLN A 222 -6.54 -3.40 -6.02
CA GLN A 222 -6.46 -2.19 -5.20
C GLN A 222 -7.83 -1.78 -4.63
N ALA A 223 -8.88 -1.90 -5.44
CA ALA A 223 -10.25 -1.63 -5.03
C ALA A 223 -10.72 -2.58 -3.91
N ILE A 224 -10.40 -3.87 -4.03
CA ILE A 224 -10.74 -4.87 -3.00
C ILE A 224 -9.89 -4.65 -1.73
N GLU A 225 -8.60 -4.34 -1.86
CA GLU A 225 -7.74 -4.01 -0.71
C GLU A 225 -8.29 -2.84 0.11
N ILE A 226 -8.65 -1.74 -0.55
CA ILE A 226 -9.20 -0.56 0.13
C ILE A 226 -10.53 -0.88 0.80
N THR A 227 -11.41 -1.62 0.13
CA THR A 227 -12.75 -1.93 0.64
C THR A 227 -12.73 -2.95 1.79
N THR A 228 -11.79 -3.90 1.81
CA THR A 228 -11.63 -4.87 2.90
C THR A 228 -11.18 -4.23 4.22
N GLN A 229 -10.58 -3.04 4.17
CA GLN A 229 -10.15 -2.28 5.35
C GLN A 229 -11.23 -1.32 5.87
N SER A 230 -12.43 -1.34 5.27
CA SER A 230 -13.51 -0.45 5.66
C SER A 230 -13.93 -0.66 7.12
N PRO A 231 -14.03 0.40 7.95
CA PRO A 231 -14.75 0.35 9.23
C PRO A 231 -16.28 0.24 9.11
N VAL A 232 -16.86 0.22 7.91
CA VAL A 232 -18.32 0.16 7.74
C VAL A 232 -18.84 -1.24 8.05
N LEU A 233 -19.70 -1.33 9.07
CA LEU A 233 -20.40 -2.55 9.44
C LEU A 233 -21.73 -2.69 8.69
N ASP A 234 -21.74 -3.45 7.59
CA ASP A 234 -22.93 -3.76 6.80
C ASP A 234 -22.91 -5.19 6.27
N TYR A 235 -23.98 -5.97 6.53
CA TYR A 235 -24.02 -7.40 6.15
C TYR A 235 -23.84 -7.62 4.66
N ARG A 236 -24.25 -6.64 3.84
CA ARG A 236 -24.09 -6.72 2.38
C ARG A 236 -22.61 -6.74 1.99
N LEU A 237 -21.71 -6.14 2.76
CA LEU A 237 -20.26 -6.27 2.54
C LEU A 237 -19.79 -7.70 2.81
N THR A 238 -20.29 -8.32 3.89
CA THR A 238 -20.03 -9.73 4.20
C THR A 238 -20.46 -10.65 3.05
N GLU A 239 -21.63 -10.41 2.46
CA GLU A 239 -22.09 -11.16 1.28
C GLU A 239 -21.18 -10.95 0.07
N ARG A 240 -20.72 -9.71 -0.17
CA ARG A 240 -19.81 -9.38 -1.29
C ARG A 240 -18.45 -10.06 -1.12
N PHE A 241 -17.88 -10.04 0.09
CA PHE A 241 -16.64 -10.76 0.37
C PHE A 241 -16.83 -12.29 0.28
N THR A 242 -17.97 -12.81 0.68
CA THR A 242 -18.28 -14.24 0.50
C THR A 242 -18.29 -14.62 -0.98
N ALA A 243 -18.96 -13.83 -1.82
CA ALA A 243 -18.97 -14.07 -3.26
C ALA A 243 -17.57 -14.01 -3.87
N LEU A 244 -16.73 -13.05 -3.47
CA LEU A 244 -15.34 -12.96 -3.93
C LEU A 244 -14.50 -14.16 -3.49
N LEU A 245 -14.69 -14.63 -2.26
CA LEU A 245 -14.00 -15.80 -1.71
C LEU A 245 -14.35 -17.10 -2.45
N GLU A 246 -15.61 -17.28 -2.79
CA GLU A 246 -16.11 -18.50 -3.46
C GLU A 246 -15.87 -18.49 -4.98
N GLN A 247 -16.06 -17.35 -5.63
CA GLN A 247 -16.24 -17.30 -7.10
C GLN A 247 -15.04 -16.71 -7.84
N ASP A 248 -14.19 -15.89 -7.20
CA ASP A 248 -13.09 -15.24 -7.92
C ASP A 248 -12.04 -16.25 -8.38
N SER A 249 -11.41 -16.03 -9.53
CA SER A 249 -10.35 -16.91 -10.02
C SER A 249 -8.97 -16.57 -9.45
N ASN A 250 -8.80 -15.37 -8.90
CA ASN A 250 -7.54 -14.88 -8.36
C ASN A 250 -7.44 -15.23 -6.87
N GLU A 251 -6.46 -16.07 -6.52
CA GLU A 251 -6.22 -16.52 -5.15
C GLU A 251 -5.93 -15.35 -4.19
N TYR A 252 -5.23 -14.30 -4.65
CA TYR A 252 -4.96 -13.12 -3.83
C TYR A 252 -6.26 -12.39 -3.47
N ILE A 253 -7.19 -12.26 -4.42
CA ILE A 253 -8.50 -11.65 -4.18
C ILE A 253 -9.31 -12.50 -3.19
N ARG A 254 -9.29 -13.83 -3.32
CA ARG A 254 -9.93 -14.72 -2.35
C ARG A 254 -9.39 -14.51 -0.93
N ARG A 255 -8.06 -14.37 -0.78
CA ARG A 255 -7.42 -14.08 0.52
C ARG A 255 -7.84 -12.72 1.07
N LEU A 256 -7.87 -11.68 0.23
CA LEU A 256 -8.36 -10.36 0.64
C LEU A 256 -9.81 -10.43 1.11
N ALA A 257 -10.65 -11.19 0.41
CA ALA A 257 -12.05 -11.38 0.80
C ALA A 257 -12.18 -12.11 2.14
N GLY A 258 -11.39 -13.17 2.36
CA GLY A 258 -11.29 -13.84 3.67
C GLY A 258 -10.85 -12.87 4.79
N GLN A 259 -9.85 -12.04 4.54
CA GLN A 259 -9.43 -10.98 5.45
C GLN A 259 -10.56 -9.97 5.73
N GLY A 260 -11.32 -9.58 4.70
CA GLY A 260 -12.48 -8.70 4.84
C GLY A 260 -13.55 -9.27 5.78
N LEU A 261 -13.89 -10.56 5.63
CA LEU A 261 -14.84 -11.26 6.52
C LEU A 261 -14.37 -11.24 7.98
N VAL A 262 -13.11 -11.60 8.21
CA VAL A 262 -12.52 -11.62 9.55
C VAL A 262 -12.46 -10.22 10.16
N THR A 263 -12.14 -9.21 9.34
CA THR A 263 -12.12 -7.80 9.76
C THR A 263 -13.51 -7.32 10.17
N GLN A 264 -14.54 -7.63 9.39
CA GLN A 264 -15.94 -7.33 9.74
C GLN A 264 -16.35 -7.97 11.06
N PHE A 265 -15.95 -9.22 11.32
CA PHE A 265 -16.20 -9.88 12.60
C PHE A 265 -15.60 -9.12 13.77
N TYR A 266 -14.30 -8.80 13.74
CA TYR A 266 -13.64 -8.11 14.84
C TYR A 266 -14.16 -6.68 15.06
N GLN A 267 -14.44 -5.94 13.99
CA GLN A 267 -15.05 -4.62 14.10
C GLN A 267 -16.45 -4.70 14.72
N ALA A 268 -17.24 -5.72 14.35
CA ALA A 268 -18.57 -5.93 14.91
C ALA A 268 -18.55 -6.23 16.41
N GLN A 269 -17.52 -6.93 16.92
CA GLN A 269 -17.41 -7.22 18.34
C GLN A 269 -17.37 -5.97 19.23
N SER A 270 -16.75 -4.88 18.74
CA SER A 270 -16.66 -3.63 19.51
C SER A 270 -17.93 -2.78 19.48
N GLU A 271 -18.84 -3.01 18.53
CA GLU A 271 -19.94 -2.08 18.26
C GLU A 271 -21.33 -2.71 18.35
N ARG A 272 -21.51 -3.97 17.90
CA ARG A 272 -22.83 -4.61 17.72
C ARG A 272 -22.78 -6.12 17.93
N SER A 273 -23.19 -6.58 19.11
CA SER A 273 -23.13 -8.00 19.49
C SER A 273 -24.04 -8.92 18.65
N ASP A 274 -25.18 -8.42 18.20
CA ASP A 274 -26.10 -9.12 17.30
C ASP A 274 -25.50 -9.31 15.90
N TYR A 275 -24.75 -8.32 15.43
CA TYR A 275 -24.07 -8.36 14.14
C TYR A 275 -22.82 -9.25 14.20
N SER A 276 -22.05 -9.21 15.30
CA SER A 276 -20.90 -10.09 15.47
C SER A 276 -21.31 -11.56 15.54
N GLN A 277 -22.43 -11.88 16.18
CA GLN A 277 -23.01 -13.23 16.18
C GLN A 277 -23.35 -13.70 14.76
N GLN A 278 -24.01 -12.86 13.96
CA GLN A 278 -24.39 -13.19 12.57
C GLN A 278 -23.15 -13.46 11.70
N ILE A 279 -22.14 -12.60 11.76
CA ILE A 279 -20.90 -12.80 11.00
C ILE A 279 -20.17 -14.06 11.48
N ALA A 280 -20.11 -14.31 12.79
CA ALA A 280 -19.47 -15.51 13.33
C ALA A 280 -20.12 -16.79 12.82
N GLN A 281 -21.46 -16.86 12.85
CA GLN A 281 -22.21 -17.99 12.29
C GLN A 281 -21.94 -18.18 10.80
N HIS A 282 -21.87 -17.08 10.06
CA HIS A 282 -21.60 -17.10 8.61
C HIS A 282 -20.17 -17.56 8.27
N ILE A 283 -19.16 -17.09 9.01
CA ILE A 283 -17.77 -17.56 8.82
C ILE A 283 -17.66 -19.04 9.17
N LEU A 284 -18.32 -19.49 10.25
CA LEU A 284 -18.29 -20.89 10.65
C LEU A 284 -18.99 -21.81 9.65
N SER A 285 -20.13 -21.40 9.08
CA SER A 285 -20.80 -22.21 8.05
C SER A 285 -19.93 -22.35 6.81
N LEU A 286 -19.29 -21.26 6.34
CA LEU A 286 -18.34 -21.31 5.24
C LEU A 286 -17.13 -22.21 5.57
N TYR A 287 -16.64 -22.18 6.81
CA TYR A 287 -15.50 -22.99 7.22
C TYR A 287 -15.86 -24.48 7.37
N GLN A 288 -17.07 -24.82 7.83
CA GLN A 288 -17.47 -26.20 8.13
C GLN A 288 -18.13 -26.91 6.95
N ASP A 289 -18.88 -26.18 6.14
CA ASP A 289 -19.76 -26.75 5.10
C ASP A 289 -19.29 -26.45 3.67
N SER A 290 -18.11 -25.83 3.49
CA SER A 290 -17.57 -25.56 2.16
C SER A 290 -17.27 -26.86 1.40
N ALA A 291 -17.86 -26.99 0.21
CA ALA A 291 -17.48 -28.00 -0.77
C ALA A 291 -16.23 -27.61 -1.59
N ASP A 292 -15.78 -26.36 -1.49
CA ASP A 292 -14.58 -25.83 -2.16
C ASP A 292 -13.39 -25.86 -1.20
N ASP A 293 -12.42 -26.74 -1.49
CA ASP A 293 -11.17 -26.88 -0.72
C ASP A 293 -10.40 -25.55 -0.62
N ASN A 294 -10.53 -24.64 -1.60
CA ASN A 294 -9.84 -23.35 -1.57
C ASN A 294 -10.47 -22.39 -0.55
N VAL A 295 -11.80 -22.36 -0.45
CA VAL A 295 -12.52 -21.54 0.54
C VAL A 295 -12.13 -22.01 1.94
N TYR A 296 -12.12 -23.32 2.16
CA TYR A 296 -11.65 -23.91 3.42
C TYR A 296 -10.20 -23.52 3.70
N SER A 297 -9.29 -23.67 2.73
CA SER A 297 -7.86 -23.36 2.90
C SER A 297 -7.63 -21.90 3.28
N VAL A 298 -8.29 -20.95 2.60
CA VAL A 298 -8.15 -19.52 2.90
C VAL A 298 -8.69 -19.21 4.29
N LEU A 299 -9.87 -19.71 4.66
CA LEU A 299 -10.43 -19.48 6.00
C LEU A 299 -9.59 -20.14 7.09
N ASN A 300 -9.06 -21.35 6.84
CA ASN A 300 -8.17 -22.04 7.77
C ASN A 300 -6.87 -21.23 8.01
N GLU A 301 -6.29 -20.64 6.96
CA GLU A 301 -5.13 -19.74 7.07
C GLU A 301 -5.46 -18.48 7.89
N MET A 302 -6.61 -17.85 7.63
CA MET A 302 -7.02 -16.61 8.29
C MET A 302 -7.42 -16.82 9.76
N ILE A 303 -8.10 -17.95 10.06
CA ILE A 303 -8.46 -18.33 11.43
C ILE A 303 -7.19 -18.70 12.19
N GLY A 304 -6.29 -19.46 11.56
CA GLY A 304 -4.88 -19.67 11.95
C GLY A 304 -4.64 -20.42 13.28
N ASN A 305 -5.56 -20.38 14.24
CA ASN A 305 -5.43 -21.00 15.55
C ASN A 305 -6.78 -21.42 16.16
N GLU A 306 -6.71 -22.30 17.15
CA GLU A 306 -7.89 -22.75 17.91
C GLU A 306 -8.58 -21.61 18.69
N ASN A 307 -7.86 -20.53 19.01
CA ASN A 307 -8.41 -19.43 19.81
C ASN A 307 -9.44 -18.63 19.03
N MET A 308 -9.15 -18.26 17.78
CA MET A 308 -10.09 -17.54 16.92
C MET A 308 -11.28 -18.43 16.56
N LEU A 309 -11.04 -19.72 16.31
CA LEU A 309 -12.12 -20.68 16.10
C LEU A 309 -13.05 -20.78 17.32
N ALA A 310 -12.47 -20.86 18.52
CA ALA A 310 -13.24 -20.86 19.78
C ALA A 310 -13.98 -19.53 20.00
N GLU A 311 -13.39 -18.41 19.60
CA GLU A 311 -14.02 -17.10 19.68
C GLU A 311 -15.22 -17.00 18.72
N LEU A 312 -15.05 -17.42 17.46
CA LEU A 312 -16.15 -17.53 16.50
C LEU A 312 -17.27 -18.43 17.03
N GLN A 313 -16.94 -19.59 17.60
CA GLN A 313 -17.92 -20.50 18.22
C GLN A 313 -18.65 -19.83 19.39
N LYS A 314 -17.92 -19.17 20.28
CA LYS A 314 -18.50 -18.43 21.42
C LYS A 314 -19.52 -17.39 20.96
N TYR A 315 -19.15 -16.56 19.98
CA TYR A 315 -20.04 -15.51 19.46
C TYR A 315 -21.22 -16.09 18.67
N ALA A 316 -21.01 -17.17 17.91
CA ALA A 316 -22.07 -17.84 17.17
C ALA A 316 -23.16 -18.41 18.10
N ASP A 317 -22.79 -18.93 19.27
CA ASP A 317 -23.69 -19.44 20.30
C ASP A 317 -24.37 -18.33 21.15
N GLY A 318 -24.13 -17.05 20.82
CA GLY A 318 -24.69 -15.90 21.51
C GLY A 318 -23.92 -15.48 22.78
N GLY A 319 -22.68 -15.96 22.93
CA GLY A 319 -21.84 -15.68 24.08
C GLY A 319 -21.27 -14.25 24.08
N SER A 320 -21.70 -13.45 25.06
CA SER A 320 -21.01 -12.21 25.47
C SER A 320 -19.72 -12.52 26.24
#